data_AF-A0AAU0QV35-F1
#
_entry.id   AF-A0AAU0QV35-F1
#
_cell.length_a   1.000
_cell.length_b   1.000
_cell.length_c   1.000
_cell.angle_alpha   90.00
_cell.angle_beta   90.00
_cell.angle_gamma   90.00
#
_symmetry.space_group_name_H-M   'P 1'
#
loop_
_entity.id
_entity.type
_entity.pdbx_description
1 polymer ?
#
loop_
_entity_poly.entity_id
_entity_poly.type
_entity_poly.pdbx_seq_one_letter_code
_entity_poly.pdbx_strand_id
1 'polypeptide(L)'
;MICMIEEERAAHDRLISEARTLAERDLYKEPTRVDKNKETIFNAKMKELKGRVLFAVNPTRAAEFLAQMVEAANHPTLARSIQDEFFTLGQAVLQSAGGNVEASHKVRQALGNTHNKLVRATQVEGAGEAFEVLQTIEAIENAAFVDTAKYGAAFNEFSKYLNEYANDTETYKNVHRDRILQVQMEHSDMQGALITA
;
A
#
# COMPACT_ATOMS: atom_id res chain seq x y z
N MET A 1 -16.83 26.34 19.98
CA MET A 1 -16.96 25.90 18.57
C MET A 1 -15.59 25.78 17.91
N ILE A 2 -14.77 26.83 17.87
CA ILE A 2 -13.40 26.77 17.31
C ILE A 2 -12.51 25.75 18.02
N CYS A 3 -12.50 25.76 19.37
CA CYS A 3 -11.77 24.76 20.18
C CYS A 3 -12.22 23.32 19.91
N MET A 4 -13.53 23.08 19.70
CA MET A 4 -14.04 21.76 19.32
C MET A 4 -13.62 21.33 17.90
N ILE A 5 -13.52 22.27 16.95
CA ILE A 5 -13.07 21.94 15.58
C ILE A 5 -11.60 21.52 15.59
N GLU A 6 -10.76 22.22 16.36
CA GLU A 6 -9.35 21.83 16.52
C GLU A 6 -9.21 20.49 17.25
N GLU A 7 -10.00 20.24 18.29
CA GLU A 7 -10.02 18.95 19.01
C GLU A 7 -10.46 17.79 18.11
N GLU A 8 -11.55 17.94 17.36
CA GLU A 8 -12.05 16.91 16.45
C GLU A 8 -11.09 16.67 15.27
N ARG A 9 -10.45 17.72 14.75
CA ARG A 9 -9.42 17.59 13.70
C ARG A 9 -8.19 16.86 14.24
N ALA A 10 -7.72 17.21 15.44
CA ALA A 10 -6.60 16.51 16.07
C ALA A 10 -6.93 15.04 16.37
N ALA A 11 -8.16 14.74 16.80
CA ALA A 11 -8.62 13.37 17.02
C ALA A 11 -8.71 12.59 15.70
N HIS A 12 -9.23 13.20 14.64
CA HIS A 12 -9.28 12.64 13.29
C HIS A 12 -7.88 12.30 12.75
N ASP A 13 -6.96 13.26 12.80
CA ASP A 13 -5.59 13.08 12.30
C ASP A 13 -4.85 11.98 13.09
N ARG A 14 -5.10 11.91 14.40
CA ARG A 14 -4.58 10.83 15.25
C ARG A 14 -5.13 9.47 14.84
N LEU A 15 -6.43 9.34 14.61
CA LEU A 15 -7.05 8.07 14.20
C LEU A 15 -6.54 7.62 12.84
N ILE A 16 -6.37 8.54 11.89
CA ILE A 16 -5.76 8.25 10.58
C ILE A 16 -4.32 7.78 10.74
N SER A 17 -3.52 8.47 11.56
CA SER A 17 -2.13 8.10 11.81
C SER A 17 -2.01 6.71 12.47
N GLU A 18 -2.87 6.40 13.44
CA GLU A 18 -2.94 5.10 14.08
C GLU A 18 -3.36 4.00 13.08
N ALA A 19 -4.38 4.25 12.26
CA ALA A 19 -4.83 3.33 11.22
C ALA A 19 -3.74 3.06 10.17
N ARG A 20 -3.03 4.10 9.73
CA ARG A 20 -1.91 4.01 8.78
C ARG A 20 -0.79 3.14 9.35
N THR A 21 -0.40 3.40 10.61
CA THR A 21 0.64 2.64 11.29
C THR A 21 0.29 1.15 11.37
N LEU A 22 -0.97 0.83 11.70
CA LEU A 22 -1.43 -0.55 11.77
C LEU A 22 -1.44 -1.23 10.39
N ALA A 23 -1.93 -0.55 9.36
CA ALA A 23 -1.96 -1.07 8.01
C ALA A 23 -0.53 -1.26 7.44
N GLU A 24 0.38 -0.31 7.63
CA GLU A 24 1.78 -0.45 7.23
C GLU A 24 2.45 -1.64 7.95
N ARG A 25 2.21 -1.79 9.26
CA ARG A 25 2.70 -2.94 10.02
C ARG A 25 2.24 -4.27 9.40
N ASP A 26 0.98 -4.37 9.03
CA ASP A 26 0.41 -5.60 8.49
C ASP A 26 0.88 -5.85 7.04
N LEU A 27 1.07 -4.79 6.25
CA LEU A 27 1.64 -4.83 4.90
C LEU A 27 3.09 -5.31 4.89
N TYR A 28 3.92 -4.78 5.79
CA TYR A 28 5.35 -5.11 5.89
C TYR A 28 5.66 -6.24 6.87
N LYS A 29 4.62 -6.93 7.37
CA LYS A 29 4.78 -8.04 8.29
C LYS A 29 5.70 -9.10 7.68
N GLU A 30 6.70 -9.50 8.45
CA GLU A 30 7.55 -10.62 8.05
C GLU A 30 6.74 -11.92 8.13
N PRO A 31 6.82 -12.78 7.10
CA PRO A 31 6.18 -14.07 7.13
C PRO A 31 6.84 -14.95 8.18
N THR A 32 6.03 -15.83 8.77
CA THR A 32 6.51 -16.77 9.78
C THR A 32 7.64 -17.66 9.23
N ARG A 33 8.52 -18.12 10.11
CA ARG A 33 9.55 -19.08 9.70
C ARG A 33 8.90 -20.40 9.34
N VAL A 34 9.37 -20.97 8.24
CA VAL A 34 8.95 -22.30 7.80
C VAL A 34 9.68 -23.34 8.64
N ASP A 35 9.01 -24.44 8.95
CA ASP A 35 9.62 -25.57 9.63
C ASP A 35 10.75 -26.18 8.78
N LYS A 36 11.85 -26.59 9.43
CA LYS A 36 13.05 -27.11 8.74
C LYS A 36 12.77 -28.31 7.86
N ASN A 37 11.84 -29.20 8.24
CA ASN A 37 11.50 -30.36 7.40
C ASN A 37 10.74 -29.90 6.15
N LYS A 38 9.80 -28.96 6.30
CA LYS A 38 9.09 -28.36 5.16
C LYS A 38 10.03 -27.65 4.20
N GLU A 39 10.98 -26.88 4.74
CA GLU A 39 12.02 -26.20 3.95
C GLU A 39 12.91 -27.21 3.21
N THR A 40 13.30 -28.31 3.87
CA THR A 40 14.11 -29.37 3.25
C THR A 40 13.38 -30.06 2.09
N ILE A 41 12.11 -30.41 2.30
CA ILE A 41 11.25 -31.02 1.27
C ILE A 41 11.06 -30.06 0.10
N PHE A 42 10.80 -28.78 0.40
CA PHE A 42 10.67 -27.74 -0.60
C PHE A 42 11.95 -27.59 -1.44
N ASN A 43 13.11 -27.50 -0.80
CA ASN A 43 14.40 -27.36 -1.48
C ASN A 43 14.71 -28.56 -2.37
N ALA A 44 14.38 -29.78 -1.95
CA ALA A 44 14.53 -30.98 -2.78
C ALA A 44 13.64 -30.90 -4.03
N LYS A 45 12.36 -30.54 -3.86
CA LYS A 45 11.42 -30.34 -4.96
C LYS A 45 11.85 -29.21 -5.90
N MET A 46 12.42 -28.14 -5.35
CA MET A 46 12.90 -27.01 -6.14
C MET A 46 14.07 -27.38 -7.04
N LYS A 47 15.03 -28.18 -6.53
CA LYS A 47 16.13 -28.72 -7.34
C LYS A 47 15.64 -29.58 -8.50
N GLU A 48 14.67 -30.45 -8.24
CA GLU A 48 14.05 -31.29 -9.27
C GLU A 48 13.36 -30.43 -10.35
N LEU A 49 12.50 -29.50 -9.93
CA LEU A 49 11.76 -28.63 -10.86
C LEU A 49 12.69 -27.71 -11.65
N LYS A 50 13.73 -27.16 -11.01
CA LYS A 50 14.77 -26.38 -11.69
C LYS A 50 15.43 -27.19 -12.81
N GLY A 51 15.81 -28.43 -12.52
CA GLY A 51 16.36 -29.34 -13.52
C GLY A 51 15.38 -29.53 -14.70
N ARG A 52 14.10 -29.76 -14.39
CA ARG A 52 13.05 -29.90 -15.41
C ARG A 52 12.84 -28.66 -16.27
N VAL A 53 12.95 -27.45 -15.69
CA VAL A 53 12.89 -26.19 -16.44
C VAL A 53 14.07 -26.08 -17.40
N LEU A 54 15.29 -26.31 -16.91
CA LEU A 54 16.52 -26.16 -17.70
C LEU A 54 16.65 -27.17 -18.84
N PHE A 55 16.17 -28.40 -18.62
CA PHE A 55 16.25 -29.49 -19.62
C PHE A 55 14.92 -29.74 -20.33
N ALA A 56 13.99 -28.78 -20.29
CA ALA A 56 12.71 -28.90 -20.98
C ALA A 56 12.89 -28.97 -22.50
N VAL A 57 12.10 -29.83 -23.16
CA VAL A 57 12.16 -30.06 -24.62
C VAL A 57 11.62 -28.85 -25.43
N ASN A 58 10.81 -28.00 -24.80
CA ASN A 58 10.28 -26.79 -25.42
C ASN A 58 9.98 -25.71 -24.34
N PRO A 59 9.92 -24.42 -24.73
CA PRO A 59 9.74 -23.31 -23.78
C PRO A 59 8.37 -23.33 -23.08
N THR A 60 7.32 -23.83 -23.72
CA THR A 60 6.00 -23.96 -23.08
C THR A 60 6.05 -24.92 -21.89
N ARG A 61 6.72 -26.07 -22.06
CA ARG A 61 6.91 -27.05 -20.99
C ARG A 61 7.79 -26.50 -19.87
N ALA A 62 8.81 -25.71 -20.22
CA ALA A 62 9.64 -25.03 -19.23
C ALA A 62 8.81 -24.02 -18.39
N ALA A 63 7.91 -23.27 -19.04
CA ALA A 63 7.00 -22.36 -18.35
C ALA A 63 6.01 -23.10 -17.42
N GLU A 64 5.52 -24.27 -17.81
CA GLU A 64 4.68 -25.12 -16.94
C GLU A 64 5.44 -25.60 -15.68
N PHE A 65 6.70 -25.98 -15.81
CA PHE A 65 7.51 -26.36 -14.66
C PHE A 65 7.83 -25.17 -13.76
N LEU A 66 8.03 -23.97 -14.32
CA LEU A 66 8.12 -22.74 -13.54
C LEU A 66 6.83 -22.43 -12.77
N ALA A 67 5.67 -22.66 -13.37
CA ALA A 67 4.39 -22.54 -12.67
C ALA A 67 4.29 -23.52 -11.50
N GLN A 68 4.74 -24.76 -11.68
CA GLN A 68 4.80 -25.76 -10.60
C GLN A 68 5.77 -25.36 -9.47
N MET A 69 6.86 -24.64 -9.76
CA MET A 69 7.75 -24.10 -8.72
C MET A 69 7.01 -23.09 -7.85
N VAL A 70 6.24 -22.19 -8.46
CA VAL A 70 5.43 -21.20 -7.74
C VAL A 70 4.30 -21.88 -6.95
N GLU A 71 3.64 -22.88 -7.51
CA GLU A 71 2.59 -23.65 -6.81
C GLU A 71 3.15 -24.47 -5.63
N ALA A 72 4.40 -24.94 -5.72
CA ALA A 72 5.07 -25.62 -4.62
C ALA A 72 5.45 -24.68 -3.47
N ALA A 73 5.55 -23.37 -3.72
CA ALA A 73 5.86 -22.35 -2.73
C ALA A 73 4.60 -21.93 -1.95
N ASN A 74 3.98 -22.88 -1.26
CA ASN A 74 2.74 -22.72 -0.50
C ASN A 74 2.87 -21.95 0.84
N HIS A 75 3.96 -21.19 1.00
CA HIS A 75 4.21 -20.38 2.19
C HIS A 75 4.95 -19.09 1.78
N PRO A 76 4.59 -17.91 2.31
CA PRO A 76 5.17 -16.65 1.83
C PRO A 76 6.69 -16.57 1.92
N THR A 77 7.30 -17.10 2.99
CA THR A 77 8.76 -17.25 3.11
C THR A 77 9.38 -18.08 1.98
N LEU A 78 8.75 -19.19 1.60
CA LEU A 78 9.21 -20.02 0.49
C LEU A 78 9.02 -19.31 -0.85
N ALA A 79 7.89 -18.62 -1.02
CA ALA A 79 7.61 -17.84 -2.22
C ALA A 79 8.63 -16.70 -2.41
N ARG A 80 8.98 -15.99 -1.34
CA ARG A 80 10.05 -14.97 -1.35
C ARG A 80 11.41 -15.57 -1.75
N SER A 81 11.73 -16.76 -1.23
CA SER A 81 13.03 -17.41 -1.48
C SER A 81 13.29 -17.77 -2.96
N ILE A 82 12.24 -17.85 -3.79
CA ILE A 82 12.35 -18.27 -5.19
C ILE A 82 12.16 -17.13 -6.19
N GLN A 83 11.96 -15.88 -5.75
CA GLN A 83 11.71 -14.76 -6.67
C GLN A 83 12.85 -14.55 -7.67
N ASP A 84 14.10 -14.47 -7.19
CA ASP A 84 15.28 -14.27 -8.03
C ASP A 84 15.51 -15.44 -8.99
N GLU A 85 15.29 -16.66 -8.51
CA GLU A 85 15.42 -17.88 -9.31
C GLU A 85 14.33 -17.95 -10.39
N PHE A 86 13.10 -17.56 -10.08
CA PHE A 86 12.00 -17.45 -11.04
C PHE A 86 12.35 -16.47 -12.16
N PHE A 87 12.90 -15.28 -11.85
CA PHE A 87 13.31 -14.32 -12.87
C PHE A 87 14.43 -14.87 -13.77
N THR A 88 15.45 -15.47 -13.16
CA THR A 88 16.59 -16.05 -13.87
C THR A 88 16.14 -17.12 -14.85
N LEU A 89 15.32 -18.07 -14.38
CA LEU A 89 14.81 -19.15 -15.21
C LEU A 89 13.78 -18.67 -16.23
N GLY A 90 12.89 -17.75 -15.85
CA GLY A 90 11.91 -17.14 -16.75
C GLY A 90 12.56 -16.44 -17.94
N GLN A 91 13.67 -15.74 -17.71
CA GLN A 91 14.45 -15.12 -18.78
C GLN A 91 15.04 -16.17 -19.75
N ALA A 92 15.61 -17.27 -19.23
CA ALA A 92 16.11 -18.36 -20.05
C ALA A 92 15.00 -19.01 -20.90
N VAL A 93 13.80 -19.17 -20.31
CA VAL A 93 12.62 -19.69 -21.03
C VAL A 93 12.14 -18.73 -22.12
N LEU A 94 12.15 -17.42 -21.88
CA LEU A 94 11.82 -16.43 -22.91
C LEU A 94 12.84 -16.43 -24.07
N GLN A 95 14.13 -16.57 -23.77
CA GLN A 95 15.17 -16.62 -24.78
C GLN A 95 15.04 -17.85 -25.67
N SER A 96 14.71 -19.02 -25.10
CA SER A 96 14.50 -20.25 -25.89
C SER A 96 13.25 -20.22 -26.76
N ALA A 97 12.29 -19.33 -26.47
CA ALA A 97 11.09 -19.10 -27.30
C ALA A 97 11.31 -18.12 -28.47
N GLY A 98 12.47 -17.46 -28.56
CA GLY A 98 12.73 -16.33 -29.49
C GLY A 98 12.62 -16.66 -30.98
N GLY A 99 12.63 -17.94 -31.37
CA GLY A 99 12.54 -18.38 -32.77
C GLY A 99 11.12 -18.43 -33.36
N ASN A 100 10.07 -18.30 -32.55
CA ASN A 100 8.67 -18.33 -33.02
C ASN A 100 7.85 -17.26 -32.27
N VAL A 101 7.31 -16.30 -33.03
CA VAL A 101 6.57 -15.14 -32.50
C VAL A 101 5.35 -15.56 -31.68
N GLU A 102 4.54 -16.49 -32.19
CA GLU A 102 3.33 -16.95 -31.50
C GLU A 102 3.66 -17.72 -30.21
N ALA A 103 4.68 -18.59 -30.26
CA ALA A 103 5.16 -19.31 -29.09
C ALA A 103 5.72 -18.35 -28.03
N SER A 104 6.47 -17.32 -28.46
CA SER A 104 7.03 -16.29 -27.59
C SER A 104 5.95 -15.48 -26.87
N HIS A 105 4.86 -15.11 -27.57
CA HIS A 105 3.72 -14.43 -26.94
C HIS A 105 3.03 -15.29 -25.88
N LYS A 106 2.73 -16.56 -26.21
CA LYS A 106 2.09 -17.51 -25.28
C LYS A 106 2.94 -17.73 -24.02
N VAL A 107 4.24 -17.95 -24.20
CA VAL A 107 5.20 -18.14 -23.09
C VAL A 107 5.28 -16.89 -22.22
N ARG A 108 5.36 -15.70 -22.82
CA ARG A 108 5.38 -14.43 -22.08
C ARG A 108 4.12 -14.22 -21.25
N GLN A 109 2.95 -14.50 -21.80
CA GLN A 109 1.68 -14.41 -21.07
C GLN A 109 1.65 -15.39 -19.89
N ALA A 110 2.06 -16.65 -20.11
CA ALA A 110 2.10 -17.66 -19.07
C ALA A 110 3.06 -17.28 -17.91
N LEU A 111 4.24 -16.75 -18.24
CA LEU A 111 5.20 -16.27 -17.25
C LEU A 111 4.67 -15.04 -16.49
N GLY A 112 4.01 -14.10 -17.16
CA GLY A 112 3.37 -12.95 -16.51
C GLY A 112 2.30 -13.37 -15.50
N ASN A 113 1.42 -14.30 -15.88
CA ASN A 113 0.41 -14.86 -14.97
C ASN A 113 1.04 -15.58 -13.77
N THR A 114 2.11 -16.33 -14.02
CA THR A 114 2.84 -17.06 -12.97
C THR A 114 3.57 -16.10 -12.03
N HIS A 115 4.15 -15.03 -12.56
CA HIS A 115 4.77 -13.98 -11.76
C HIS A 115 3.76 -13.30 -10.83
N ASN A 116 2.57 -12.96 -11.35
CA ASN A 116 1.50 -12.39 -10.53
C ASN A 116 1.05 -13.33 -9.41
N LYS A 117 0.99 -14.64 -9.67
CA LYS A 117 0.74 -15.64 -8.63
C LYS A 117 1.86 -15.67 -7.59
N LEU A 118 3.11 -15.61 -8.02
CA LEU A 118 4.27 -15.59 -7.12
C LEU A 118 4.26 -14.36 -6.21
N VAL A 119 4.00 -13.18 -6.77
CA VAL A 119 3.87 -11.93 -6.00
C VAL A 119 2.75 -12.02 -4.97
N ARG A 120 1.59 -12.58 -5.32
CA ARG A 120 0.51 -12.82 -4.35
C ARG A 120 0.91 -13.83 -3.29
N ALA A 121 1.66 -14.86 -3.66
CA ALA A 121 2.13 -15.87 -2.71
C ALA A 121 3.18 -15.33 -1.73
N THR A 122 3.91 -14.24 -2.04
CA THR A 122 4.86 -13.61 -1.11
C THR A 122 4.21 -12.70 -0.08
N GLN A 123 2.94 -12.34 -0.28
CA GLN A 123 2.16 -11.54 0.64
C GLN A 123 1.76 -12.37 1.86
N VAL A 124 1.86 -11.75 3.04
CA VAL A 124 1.34 -12.35 4.28
C VAL A 124 -0.18 -12.17 4.28
N GLU A 125 -0.89 -13.08 4.96
CA GLU A 125 -2.31 -12.93 5.24
C GLU A 125 -2.60 -11.54 5.82
N GLY A 126 -3.59 -10.84 5.27
CA GLY A 126 -3.93 -9.45 5.61
C GLY A 126 -3.18 -8.36 4.84
N ALA A 127 -2.13 -8.66 4.08
CA ALA A 127 -1.38 -7.64 3.34
C ALA A 127 -2.21 -6.98 2.20
N GLY A 128 -3.13 -7.73 1.59
CA GLY A 128 -4.06 -7.18 0.59
C GLY A 128 -5.06 -6.20 1.20
N GLU A 129 -5.68 -6.59 2.32
CA GLU A 129 -6.60 -5.73 3.09
C GLU A 129 -5.87 -4.50 3.62
N ALA A 130 -4.64 -4.65 4.11
CA ALA A 130 -3.79 -3.54 4.54
C ALA A 130 -3.52 -2.54 3.41
N PHE A 131 -3.32 -3.02 2.18
CA PHE A 131 -3.16 -2.15 1.02
C PHE A 131 -4.44 -1.37 0.70
N GLU A 132 -5.61 -2.01 0.73
CA GLU A 132 -6.90 -1.34 0.54
C GLU A 132 -7.18 -0.29 1.62
N VAL A 133 -6.82 -0.58 2.87
CA VAL A 133 -6.91 0.37 3.99
C VAL A 133 -6.00 1.58 3.74
N LEU A 134 -4.77 1.38 3.28
CA LEU A 134 -3.85 2.49 2.96
C LEU A 134 -4.37 3.36 1.81
N GLN A 135 -4.99 2.76 0.78
CA GLN A 135 -5.64 3.53 -0.28
C GLN A 135 -6.82 4.35 0.24
N THR A 136 -7.61 3.78 1.16
CA THR A 136 -8.72 4.48 1.79
C THR A 136 -8.23 5.64 2.66
N ILE A 137 -7.14 5.45 3.41
CA ILE A 137 -6.50 6.50 4.20
C ILE A 137 -6.01 7.63 3.30
N GLU A 138 -5.34 7.33 2.19
CA GLU A 138 -4.89 8.33 1.22
C GLU A 138 -6.08 9.12 0.65
N ALA A 139 -7.21 8.46 0.39
CA ALA A 139 -8.42 9.15 -0.05
C ALA A 139 -9.01 10.07 1.03
N ILE A 140 -8.97 9.67 2.31
CA ILE A 140 -9.46 10.48 3.43
C ILE A 140 -8.54 11.69 3.67
N GLU A 141 -7.21 11.50 3.66
CA GLU A 141 -6.24 12.59 3.85
C GLU A 141 -6.34 13.65 2.75
N ASN A 142 -6.69 13.24 1.53
CA ASN A 142 -6.91 14.16 0.41
C ASN A 142 -8.34 14.75 0.37
N ALA A 143 -9.25 14.29 1.24
CA ALA A 143 -10.60 14.80 1.33
C ALA A 143 -10.69 16.00 2.29
N ALA A 144 -11.75 16.80 2.11
CA ALA A 144 -12.07 17.85 3.07
C ALA A 144 -12.53 17.22 4.39
N PHE A 145 -11.96 17.68 5.52
CA PHE A 145 -12.36 17.26 6.87
C PHE A 145 -13.86 17.50 7.12
N VAL A 146 -14.38 18.64 6.66
CA VAL A 146 -15.80 18.95 6.66
C VAL A 146 -16.39 18.63 5.29
N ASP A 147 -17.44 17.82 5.27
CA ASP A 147 -18.28 17.63 4.08
C ASP A 147 -18.98 18.96 3.73
N THR A 148 -18.35 19.70 2.83
CA THR A 148 -18.82 21.03 2.40
C THR A 148 -20.13 20.94 1.60
N ALA A 149 -20.42 19.80 0.96
CA ALA A 149 -21.67 19.60 0.25
C ALA A 149 -22.84 19.45 1.23
N LYS A 150 -22.62 18.78 2.37
CA LYS A 150 -23.64 18.54 3.38
C LYS A 150 -23.78 19.67 4.40
N TYR A 151 -22.65 20.22 4.87
CA TYR A 151 -22.63 21.17 5.99
C TYR A 151 -22.22 22.60 5.57
N GLY A 152 -21.84 22.83 4.31
CA GLY A 152 -21.31 24.12 3.87
C GLY A 152 -22.29 25.28 4.08
N ALA A 153 -23.59 25.08 3.85
CA ALA A 153 -24.61 26.09 4.08
C ALA A 153 -24.73 26.47 5.57
N ALA A 154 -24.80 25.46 6.45
CA ALA A 154 -24.85 25.68 7.90
C ALA A 154 -23.58 26.38 8.42
N PHE A 155 -22.40 25.99 7.93
CA PHE A 155 -21.14 26.62 8.31
C PHE A 155 -21.08 28.09 7.86
N ASN A 156 -21.60 28.40 6.66
CA ASN A 156 -21.65 29.76 6.13
C ASN A 156 -22.64 30.66 6.91
N GLU A 157 -23.69 30.11 7.50
CA GLU A 157 -24.58 30.88 8.40
C GLU A 157 -23.85 31.38 9.64
N PHE A 158 -22.94 30.57 10.20
CA PHE A 158 -22.12 30.99 11.34
C PHE A 158 -20.98 31.93 10.94
N SER A 159 -20.27 31.61 9.85
CA SER A 159 -19.21 32.47 9.31
C SER A 159 -18.78 32.04 7.92
N LYS A 160 -18.56 33.02 7.03
CA LYS A 160 -18.00 32.81 5.69
C LYS A 160 -16.59 32.17 5.67
N TYR A 161 -15.90 32.17 6.81
CA TYR A 161 -14.54 31.62 6.95
C TYR A 161 -14.49 30.30 7.69
N LEU A 162 -15.62 29.81 8.23
CA LEU A 162 -15.62 28.63 9.10
C LEU A 162 -15.25 27.35 8.33
N ASN A 163 -15.70 27.23 7.08
CA ASN A 163 -15.33 26.11 6.21
C ASN A 163 -13.82 26.10 5.88
N GLU A 164 -13.23 27.28 5.65
CA GLU A 164 -11.80 27.42 5.40
C GLU A 164 -10.98 27.06 6.65
N TYR A 165 -11.37 27.62 7.80
CA TYR A 165 -10.75 27.31 9.09
C TYR A 165 -10.79 25.82 9.44
N ALA A 166 -11.93 25.17 9.22
CA ALA A 166 -12.14 23.77 9.62
C ALA A 166 -11.41 22.78 8.72
N ASN A 167 -11.27 23.07 7.42
CA ASN A 167 -10.58 22.18 6.48
C ASN A 167 -9.07 22.43 6.45
N ASP A 168 -8.63 23.68 6.55
CA ASP A 168 -7.22 24.07 6.51
C ASP A 168 -6.90 25.17 7.52
N THR A 169 -6.82 24.77 8.78
CA THR A 169 -6.55 25.67 9.91
C THR A 169 -5.20 26.37 9.80
N GLU A 170 -4.16 25.71 9.29
CA GLU A 170 -2.81 26.27 9.21
C GLU A 170 -2.72 27.34 8.11
N THR A 171 -3.23 27.05 6.90
CA THR A 171 -3.28 28.06 5.85
C THR A 171 -4.16 29.23 6.28
N TYR A 172 -5.31 28.98 6.91
CA TYR A 172 -6.16 30.03 7.45
C TYR A 172 -5.41 30.92 8.45
N LYS A 173 -4.72 30.33 9.44
CA LYS A 173 -3.93 31.05 10.45
C LYS A 173 -2.85 31.92 9.80
N ASN A 174 -2.20 31.41 8.75
CA ASN A 174 -1.17 32.13 8.02
C ASN A 174 -1.73 33.29 7.18
N VAL A 175 -2.81 33.06 6.43
CA VAL A 175 -3.44 34.08 5.57
C VAL A 175 -4.09 35.20 6.40
N HIS A 176 -4.69 34.86 7.54
CA HIS A 176 -5.40 35.82 8.40
C HIS A 176 -4.62 36.25 9.64
N ARG A 177 -3.30 36.01 9.68
CA ARG A 177 -2.44 36.22 10.85
C ARG A 177 -2.62 37.59 11.51
N ASP A 178 -2.52 38.67 10.73
CA ASP A 178 -2.60 40.04 11.26
C ASP A 178 -3.96 40.32 11.91
N ARG A 179 -5.04 39.84 11.27
CA ARG A 179 -6.40 39.99 11.78
C ARG A 179 -6.61 39.16 13.06
N ILE A 180 -6.07 37.95 13.09
CA ILE A 180 -6.12 37.07 14.27
C ILE A 180 -5.39 37.74 15.44
N LEU A 181 -4.17 38.24 15.23
CA LEU A 181 -3.40 38.95 16.24
C LEU A 181 -4.12 40.21 16.73
N GLN A 182 -4.71 41.00 15.83
CA GLN A 182 -5.49 42.18 16.21
C GLN A 182 -6.65 41.81 17.15
N VAL A 183 -7.44 40.79 16.80
CA VAL A 183 -8.54 40.32 17.66
C VAL A 183 -8.03 39.79 19.00
N GLN A 184 -6.92 39.05 19.01
CA GLN A 184 -6.30 38.56 20.25
C GLN A 184 -5.74 39.70 21.14
N MET A 185 -5.37 40.85 20.56
CA MET A 185 -4.93 42.03 21.31
C MET A 185 -6.09 42.85 21.85
N GLU A 186 -7.20 42.94 21.11
CA GLU A 186 -8.42 43.66 21.49
C GLU A 186 -9.24 42.90 22.57
N HIS A 187 -9.04 41.59 22.69
CA HIS A 187 -9.73 40.72 23.64
C HIS A 187 -8.73 40.04 24.59
N SER A 188 -8.67 40.51 25.84
CA SER A 188 -7.69 40.06 26.85
C SER A 188 -7.76 38.57 27.17
N ASP A 189 -8.92 37.95 27.01
CA ASP A 189 -9.17 36.52 27.19
C ASP A 189 -8.68 35.63 26.03
N MET A 190 -8.26 36.23 24.91
CA MET A 190 -7.78 35.54 23.71
C MET A 190 -6.28 35.69 23.45
N GLN A 191 -5.54 36.40 24.30
CA GLN A 191 -4.11 36.60 24.14
C GLN A 191 -3.37 35.24 24.10
N GLY A 192 -2.65 34.98 23.00
CA GLY A 192 -1.89 33.74 22.79
C GLY A 192 -2.72 32.48 22.48
N ALA A 193 -4.05 32.59 22.36
CA ALA A 193 -4.94 31.44 22.16
C ALA A 193 -4.81 30.73 20.79
N LEU A 194 -4.59 31.47 19.70
CA LEU A 194 -4.56 30.89 18.33
C LEU A 194 -3.19 31.00 17.66
N ILE A 195 -2.52 32.14 17.84
CA ILE A 195 -1.16 32.39 17.35
C ILE A 195 -0.41 33.12 18.47
N THR A 196 0.84 32.72 18.70
CA THR A 196 1.79 33.45 19.55
C THR A 196 2.54 34.49 18.71
N ALA A 197 2.62 35.72 19.20
CA ALA A 197 3.32 36.83 18.55
C ALA A 197 4.84 36.58 18.46
#